data_AF-A0A1V1UHW6-F1
#
_entry.id   AF-A0A1V1UHW6-F1
#
_cell.length_a   1.000
_cell.length_b   1.000
_cell.length_c   1.000
_cell.angle_alpha   90.00
_cell.angle_beta   90.00
_cell.angle_gamma   90.00
#
_symmetry.space_group_name_H-M   'P 1'
#
loop_
_entity.id
_entity.type
_entity.pdbx_description
1 polymer ?
#
loop_
_entity_poly.entity_id
_entity_poly.type
_entity_poly.pdbx_seq_one_letter_code
_entity_poly.pdbx_strand_id
1 'polypeptide(L)'
;MANIEPNITAAFIFALFACVASLAAIVLTGVFPLSTRPELKRPLGFALVVANCVLLGAVLYMSFGFGLAELRWTSVVIITGFALLFMPGLFNVWPSRWRDGTVGLTVVMAGLGVSVWALAGMA
;
A
#
# COMPACT_ATOMS: atom_id res chain seq x y z
N MET A 1 -29.37 4.99 -8.23
CA MET A 1 -29.46 5.74 -9.50
C MET A 1 -28.24 6.64 -9.58
N ALA A 2 -27.67 6.77 -10.79
CA ALA A 2 -26.35 7.32 -11.01
C ALA A 2 -26.18 8.73 -10.42
N ASN A 3 -25.27 8.88 -9.46
CA ASN A 3 -24.56 10.15 -9.30
C ASN A 3 -23.80 10.37 -10.60
N ILE A 4 -24.30 11.30 -11.42
CA ILE A 4 -23.67 11.68 -12.69
C ILE A 4 -22.29 12.28 -12.39
N GLU A 5 -22.16 12.98 -11.26
CA GLU A 5 -20.91 13.59 -10.82
C GLU A 5 -20.04 12.59 -10.06
N PRO A 6 -18.75 12.46 -10.43
CA PRO A 6 -17.82 11.65 -9.67
C PRO A 6 -17.63 12.26 -8.27
N ASN A 7 -17.67 11.43 -7.23
CA ASN A 7 -17.24 11.84 -5.89
C ASN A 7 -15.71 12.05 -5.92
N ILE A 8 -15.28 13.25 -6.28
CA ILE A 8 -13.86 13.59 -6.47
C ILE A 8 -13.09 13.40 -5.16
N THR A 9 -13.70 13.74 -4.02
CA THR A 9 -13.12 13.56 -2.70
C THR A 9 -12.82 12.08 -2.43
N ALA A 10 -13.81 11.20 -2.62
CA ALA A 10 -13.58 9.76 -2.47
C ALA A 10 -12.58 9.22 -3.48
N ALA A 11 -12.57 9.73 -4.72
CA ALA A 11 -11.61 9.32 -5.74
C ALA A 11 -10.17 9.68 -5.33
N PHE A 12 -9.97 10.87 -4.77
CA PHE A 12 -8.66 11.30 -4.26
C PHE A 12 -8.21 10.45 -3.07
N ILE A 13 -9.10 10.21 -2.10
CA ILE A 13 -8.82 9.37 -0.93
C ILE A 13 -8.45 7.95 -1.36
N PHE A 14 -9.25 7.35 -2.25
CA PHE A 14 -8.98 6.03 -2.79
C PHE A 14 -7.65 5.97 -3.55
N ALA A 15 -7.34 6.99 -4.36
CA ALA A 15 -6.07 7.08 -5.08
C ALA A 15 -4.86 7.15 -4.13
N LEU A 16 -4.97 7.90 -3.04
CA LEU A 16 -3.91 7.99 -2.03
C LEU A 16 -3.61 6.60 -1.43
N PHE A 17 -4.65 5.90 -0.97
CA PHE A 17 -4.47 4.58 -0.36
C PHE A 17 -4.07 3.50 -1.39
N ALA A 18 -4.55 3.59 -2.63
CA ALA A 18 -4.12 2.71 -3.71
C ALA A 18 -2.61 2.88 -4.01
N CYS A 19 -2.10 4.12 -3.99
CA CYS A 19 -0.67 4.40 -4.13
C CYS A 19 0.14 3.82 -2.97
N VAL A 20 -0.29 4.05 -1.72
CA VAL A 20 0.37 3.49 -0.53
C VAL A 20 0.42 1.96 -0.59
N ALA A 21 -0.72 1.31 -0.88
CA ALA A 21 -0.80 -0.14 -0.97
C ALA A 21 0.09 -0.70 -2.10
N SER A 22 0.08 -0.05 -3.27
CA SER A 22 0.92 -0.46 -4.42
C SER A 22 2.41 -0.31 -4.11
N LEU A 23 2.82 0.80 -3.50
CA LEU A 23 4.20 1.01 -3.08
C LEU A 23 4.66 -0.01 -2.04
N ALA A 24 3.83 -0.28 -1.03
CA ALA A 24 4.09 -1.29 -0.01
C ALA A 24 4.20 -2.70 -0.61
N ALA A 25 3.35 -3.04 -1.58
CA ALA A 25 3.43 -4.31 -2.30
C ALA A 25 4.74 -4.44 -3.10
N ILE A 26 5.22 -3.37 -3.73
CA ILE A 26 6.52 -3.35 -4.43
C ILE A 26 7.66 -3.56 -3.43
N VAL A 27 7.65 -2.87 -2.29
CA VAL A 27 8.68 -3.04 -1.25
C VAL A 27 8.69 -4.48 -0.73
N LEU A 28 7.52 -5.04 -0.42
CA LEU A 28 7.40 -6.40 0.11
C LEU A 28 7.79 -7.48 -0.90
N THR A 29 7.47 -7.31 -2.19
CA THR A 29 7.90 -8.25 -3.22
C THR A 29 9.42 -8.19 -3.42
N GLY A 30 10.04 -7.01 -3.32
CA GLY A 30 11.50 -6.83 -3.40
C GLY A 30 12.32 -7.43 -2.24
N VAL A 31 11.66 -7.83 -1.15
CA VAL A 31 12.30 -8.52 -0.01
C VAL A 31 12.66 -9.97 -0.33
N PHE A 32 12.00 -10.59 -1.31
CA PHE A 32 12.21 -12.01 -1.64
C PHE A 32 13.30 -12.21 -2.71
N PRO A 33 14.06 -13.33 -2.67
CA PRO A 33 13.99 -14.41 -1.68
C PRO A 33 14.72 -14.07 -0.36
N LEU A 34 14.14 -14.46 0.79
CA LEU A 34 14.70 -14.17 2.13
C LEU A 34 16.06 -14.83 2.38
N SER A 35 16.43 -15.86 1.61
CA SER A 35 17.71 -16.55 1.72
C SER A 35 18.91 -15.65 1.44
N THR A 36 18.74 -14.59 0.63
CA THR A 36 19.78 -13.62 0.28
C THR A 36 19.80 -12.40 1.20
N ARG A 37 18.95 -12.36 2.24
CA ARG A 37 18.76 -11.21 3.14
C ARG A 37 19.00 -11.61 4.61
N PRO A 38 20.25 -11.69 5.08
CA PRO A 38 20.58 -12.14 6.44
C PRO A 38 19.91 -11.33 7.55
N GLU A 39 19.75 -10.01 7.35
CA GLU A 39 19.09 -9.12 8.30
C GLU A 39 17.59 -9.42 8.43
N LEU A 40 16.92 -9.75 7.33
CA LEU A 40 15.48 -10.02 7.29
C LEU A 40 15.13 -11.44 7.72
N LYS A 41 16.09 -12.36 7.64
CA LYS A 41 15.95 -13.73 8.15
C LYS A 41 15.95 -13.79 9.70
N ARG A 42 16.50 -12.77 10.37
CA ARG A 42 16.47 -12.69 11.85
C ARG A 42 15.03 -12.51 12.36
N PRO A 43 14.72 -12.92 13.61
CA PRO A 43 13.35 -12.89 14.13
C PRO A 43 12.65 -11.53 13.99
N LEU A 44 13.35 -10.43 14.29
CA LEU A 44 12.79 -9.08 14.15
C LEU A 44 12.52 -8.70 12.69
N GLY A 45 13.45 -9.02 11.78
CA GLY A 45 13.28 -8.75 10.36
C GLY A 45 12.12 -9.54 9.76
N PHE A 46 12.00 -10.81 10.13
CA PHE A 46 10.89 -11.66 9.70
C PHE A 46 9.55 -11.17 10.27
N ALA A 47 9.51 -10.80 11.55
CA ALA A 47 8.34 -10.21 12.17
C ALA A 47 7.89 -8.92 11.46
N LEU A 48 8.83 -8.05 11.07
CA LEU A 48 8.53 -6.84 10.29
C LEU A 48 7.91 -7.18 8.94
N VAL A 49 8.42 -8.19 8.22
CA VAL A 49 7.85 -8.62 6.94
C VAL A 49 6.42 -9.12 7.14
N VAL A 50 6.19 -9.99 8.13
CA VAL A 50 4.85 -10.53 8.43
C VAL A 50 3.88 -9.41 8.83
N ALA A 51 4.30 -8.50 9.71
CA ALA A 51 3.47 -7.37 10.15
C ALA A 51 3.07 -6.48 8.98
N ASN A 52 4.01 -6.15 8.09
CA ASN A 52 3.72 -5.38 6.88
C ASN A 52 2.77 -6.12 5.93
N CYS A 53 2.90 -7.43 5.75
CA CYS A 53 1.97 -8.22 4.94
C CYS A 53 0.54 -8.17 5.51
N VAL A 54 0.39 -8.29 6.83
CA VAL A 54 -0.92 -8.19 7.50
C VAL A 54 -1.51 -6.80 7.32
N LEU A 55 -0.73 -5.75 7.58
CA LEU A 55 -1.18 -4.36 7.41
C LEU A 55 -1.53 -4.05 5.95
N LEU A 56 -0.75 -4.53 4.98
CA LEU A 56 -1.07 -4.38 3.57
C LEU A 56 -2.40 -5.05 3.23
N GLY A 57 -2.64 -6.26 3.73
CA GLY A 57 -3.92 -6.95 3.58
C GLY A 57 -5.08 -6.13 4.14
N ALA A 58 -4.91 -5.52 5.32
CA ALA A 58 -5.92 -4.66 5.93
C ALA A 58 -6.19 -3.39 5.09
N VAL A 59 -5.14 -2.68 4.64
CA VAL A 59 -5.28 -1.49 3.78
C VAL A 59 -5.97 -1.85 2.47
N LEU A 60 -5.60 -2.96 1.83
CA LEU A 60 -6.26 -3.41 0.60
C LEU A 60 -7.74 -3.68 0.84
N TYR A 61 -8.08 -4.47 1.86
CA TYR A 61 -9.46 -4.81 2.19
C TYR A 61 -10.31 -3.56 2.44
N MET A 62 -9.85 -2.66 3.32
CA MET A 62 -10.58 -1.44 3.66
C MET A 62 -10.66 -0.46 2.49
N SER A 63 -9.57 -0.26 1.75
CA SER A 63 -9.52 0.66 0.60
C SER A 63 -10.42 0.19 -0.54
N PHE A 64 -10.40 -1.10 -0.88
CA PHE A 64 -11.33 -1.64 -1.88
C PHE A 64 -12.77 -1.61 -1.40
N GLY A 65 -13.03 -1.90 -0.12
CA GLY A 65 -14.36 -1.74 0.48
C GLY A 65 -14.89 -0.31 0.32
N PHE A 66 -14.08 0.68 0.68
CA PHE A 66 -14.38 2.11 0.51
C PHE A 66 -14.60 2.48 -0.96
N GLY A 67 -13.67 2.09 -1.85
CA GLY A 67 -13.77 2.41 -3.27
C GLY A 67 -15.00 1.80 -3.93
N LEU A 68 -15.39 0.58 -3.56
CA LEU A 68 -16.60 -0.06 -4.08
C LEU A 68 -17.89 0.53 -3.52
N ALA A 69 -17.85 1.14 -2.34
CA ALA A 69 -18.99 1.83 -1.74
C ALA A 69 -19.20 3.24 -2.34
N GLU A 70 -18.12 3.97 -2.57
CA GLU A 70 -18.17 5.40 -2.92
C GLU A 70 -17.97 5.70 -4.41
N LEU A 71 -17.34 4.80 -5.17
CA LEU A 71 -16.92 5.04 -6.55
C LEU A 71 -17.56 4.06 -7.52
N ARG A 72 -17.57 4.47 -8.79
CA ARG A 72 -17.90 3.56 -9.89
C ARG A 72 -16.80 2.53 -10.04
N TRP A 73 -17.17 1.30 -10.39
CA TRP A 73 -16.23 0.21 -10.69
C TRP A 73 -15.14 0.62 -11.68
N THR A 74 -15.50 1.37 -12.72
CA THR A 74 -14.53 1.89 -13.70
C THR A 74 -13.48 2.81 -13.07
N SER A 75 -13.88 3.68 -12.14
CA SER A 75 -12.97 4.55 -11.40
C SER A 75 -12.02 3.75 -10.51
N VAL A 76 -12.54 2.73 -9.82
CA VAL A 76 -11.72 1.81 -9.00
C VAL A 76 -10.65 1.15 -9.87
N VAL A 77 -11.06 0.54 -10.99
CA VAL A 77 -10.14 -0.14 -11.92
C VAL A 77 -9.08 0.81 -12.47
N ILE A 78 -9.48 2.00 -12.94
CA ILE A 78 -8.56 2.98 -13.51
C ILE A 78 -7.57 3.45 -12.44
N ILE A 79 -8.04 3.89 -11.27
CA ILE A 79 -7.17 4.43 -10.22
C ILE A 79 -6.20 3.37 -9.71
N THR A 80 -6.67 2.15 -9.46
CA THR A 80 -5.80 1.04 -9.05
C THR A 80 -4.76 0.72 -10.13
N GLY A 81 -5.16 0.67 -11.41
CA GLY A 81 -4.25 0.45 -12.52
C GLY A 81 -3.16 1.52 -12.60
N PHE A 82 -3.52 2.79 -12.48
CA PHE A 82 -2.56 3.90 -12.43
C PHE A 82 -1.62 3.78 -11.22
N ALA A 83 -2.14 3.52 -10.02
CA ALA A 83 -1.30 3.34 -8.84
C ALA A 83 -0.25 2.22 -9.05
N LEU A 84 -0.66 1.06 -9.57
CA LEU A 84 0.25 -0.05 -9.84
C LEU A 84 1.30 0.27 -10.91
N LEU A 85 0.91 0.97 -11.99
CA LEU A 85 1.80 1.28 -13.10
C LEU A 85 2.86 2.34 -12.74
N PHE A 86 2.50 3.32 -11.91
CA PHE A 86 3.37 4.47 -11.64
C PHE A 86 4.16 4.37 -10.32
N MET A 87 3.73 3.56 -9.34
CA MET A 87 4.48 3.39 -8.09
C MET A 87 5.91 2.82 -8.23
N PRO A 88 6.25 1.95 -9.21
CA PRO A 88 7.64 1.54 -9.43
C PRO A 88 8.58 2.72 -9.69
N GLY A 89 8.10 3.77 -10.35
CA GLY A 89 8.86 5.00 -10.57
C GLY A 89 9.23 5.69 -9.25
N LEU A 90 8.27 5.81 -8.33
CA LEU A 90 8.50 6.40 -7.02
C LEU A 90 9.45 5.55 -6.15
N PHE A 91 9.28 4.22 -6.19
CA PHE A 91 10.16 3.28 -5.49
C PHE A 91 11.61 3.40 -5.97
N ASN A 92 11.84 3.62 -7.27
CA ASN A 92 13.19 3.71 -7.81
C ASN A 92 13.97 4.96 -7.35
N VAL A 93 13.27 6.02 -6.93
CA VAL A 93 13.88 7.25 -6.41
C VAL A 93 14.24 7.14 -4.92
N TRP A 94 13.77 6.10 -4.22
CA TRP A 94 14.10 5.92 -2.81
C TRP A 94 15.59 5.68 -2.55
N PRO A 95 16.12 6.16 -1.42
CA PRO A 95 17.47 5.82 -0.98
C PRO A 95 17.67 4.30 -0.91
N SER A 96 18.85 3.80 -1.30
CA SER A 96 19.15 2.36 -1.31
C SER A 96 18.89 1.69 0.05
N ARG A 97 19.20 2.39 1.16
CA ARG A 97 18.93 1.92 2.53
C ARG A 97 17.46 1.69 2.83
N TRP A 98 16.55 2.38 2.15
CA TRP A 98 15.10 2.25 2.32
C TRP A 98 14.50 1.19 1.39
N ARG A 99 15.17 0.85 0.31
CA ARG A 99 14.70 -0.18 -0.63
C ARG A 99 14.99 -1.59 -0.13
N ASP A 100 16.13 -1.78 0.55
CA ASP A 100 16.74 -3.10 0.72
C ASP A 100 16.90 -3.57 2.17
N GLY A 101 16.45 -2.77 3.16
CA GLY A 101 16.74 -3.01 4.56
C GLY A 101 15.54 -2.90 5.50
N THR A 102 15.79 -3.22 6.77
CA THR A 102 14.81 -3.11 7.87
C THR A 102 14.27 -1.69 8.04
N VAL A 103 15.07 -0.66 7.73
CA VAL A 103 14.64 0.75 7.76
C VAL A 103 13.47 0.98 6.81
N GLY A 104 13.56 0.46 5.58
CA GLY A 104 12.49 0.54 4.59
C GLY A 104 11.20 -0.11 5.09
N LEU A 105 11.31 -1.32 5.63
CA LEU A 105 10.17 -2.03 6.21
C LEU A 105 9.53 -1.32 7.39
N THR A 106 10.32 -0.64 8.23
CA THR A 106 9.77 0.17 9.33
C THR A 106 9.03 1.40 8.82
N VAL A 107 9.56 2.08 7.79
CA VAL A 107 8.88 3.23 7.15
C VAL A 107 7.57 2.79 6.50
N VAL A 108 7.58 1.68 5.76
CA VAL A 108 6.36 1.11 5.16
C VAL A 108 5.37 0.70 6.24
N MET A 109 5.84 0.09 7.34
CA MET A 109 4.97 -0.32 8.44
C MET A 109 4.25 0.88 9.06
N ALA A 110 4.98 1.97 9.29
CA ALA A 110 4.40 3.21 9.80
C ALA A 110 3.37 3.80 8.82
N GLY A 111 3.70 3.86 7.53
CA GLY A 111 2.77 4.35 6.49
C GLY A 111 1.50 3.51 6.36
N LEU A 112 1.64 2.18 6.39
CA LEU A 112 0.50 1.26 6.40
C LEU A 112 -0.32 1.37 7.69
N GLY A 113 0.33 1.48 8.85
CA GLY A 113 -0.34 1.65 10.14
C GLY A 113 -1.19 2.93 10.20
N VAL A 114 -0.64 4.05 9.73
CA VAL A 114 -1.39 5.32 9.58
C VAL A 114 -2.55 5.15 8.61
N SER A 115 -2.35 4.42 7.51
CA SER A 115 -3.40 4.18 6.51
C SER A 115 -4.55 3.35 7.08
N VAL A 116 -4.26 2.28 7.81
CA VAL A 116 -5.28 1.48 8.50
C VAL A 116 -6.04 2.34 9.51
N TRP A 117 -5.33 3.13 10.32
CA TRP A 117 -5.98 4.02 11.29
C TRP A 117 -6.90 5.04 10.62
N ALA A 118 -6.44 5.68 9.54
CA ALA A 118 -7.23 6.65 8.78
C ALA A 118 -8.47 6.01 8.13
N LEU A 119 -8.31 4.84 7.49
CA LEU A 119 -9.42 4.11 6.86
C LEU A 119 -10.43 3.59 7.88
N ALA A 120 -9.98 3.11 9.04
CA ALA A 120 -10.86 2.66 10.12
C ALA A 120 -11.71 3.81 10.71
N GLY A 121 -11.22 5.06 10.65
CA GLY A 121 -12.00 6.24 11.04
C GLY A 121 -13.00 6.71 9.98
N MET A 122 -12.96 6.16 8.77
CA MET A 122 -13.87 6.48 7.67
C MET A 122 -14.96 5.40 7.45
N ALA A 123 -14.81 4.23 8.09
CA ALA A 123 -15.77 3.12 8.05
C ALA A 123 -16.89 3.32 9.08
#